data_AF-A0A9E1PFQ1-F1
#
_entry.id   AF-A0A9E1PFQ1-F1
#
_cell.length_a   1.000
_cell.length_b   1.000
_cell.length_c   1.000
_cell.angle_alpha   90.00
_cell.angle_beta   90.00
_cell.angle_gamma   90.00
#
_symmetry.space_group_name_H-M   'P 1'
#
loop_
_entity.id
_entity.type
_entity.pdbx_description
1 polymer ?
#
loop_
_entity_poly.entity_id
_entity_poly.type
_entity_poly.pdbx_seq_one_letter_code
_entity_poly.pdbx_strand_id
1 'polypeptide(L)'
;MSISCALGLAACLNYNNTTVDWDDAFTIVDVCSYIDDYPVNDFMGGSFNGKAYNPAEYVWDLGLRFEWNPPYKASSEYARMVFRKASVVKECMHFKGLYQDKRNWENSETTP
;
A
#
# COMPACT_ATOMS: atom_id res chain seq x y z
N MET A 1 -4.57 -12.50 -2.14
CA MET A 1 -4.95 -12.63 -3.57
C MET A 1 -6.36 -13.17 -3.62
N SER A 2 -7.30 -12.28 -3.96
CA SER A 2 -8.73 -12.57 -4.04
C SER A 2 -9.04 -13.39 -5.29
N ILE A 3 -9.71 -14.54 -5.13
CA ILE A 3 -10.16 -15.39 -6.24
C ILE A 3 -11.10 -14.63 -7.19
N SER A 4 -11.71 -13.55 -6.71
CA SER A 4 -12.65 -12.70 -7.44
C SER A 4 -12.03 -12.06 -8.69
N CYS A 5 -10.74 -11.71 -8.66
CA CYS A 5 -10.02 -11.20 -9.84
C CYS A 5 -9.79 -12.27 -10.91
N ALA A 6 -9.51 -13.50 -10.50
CA ALA A 6 -9.26 -14.61 -11.42
C ALA A 6 -10.55 -15.12 -12.11
N LEU A 7 -11.71 -14.86 -11.51
CA LEU A 7 -13.02 -15.28 -12.02
C LEU A 7 -13.74 -14.21 -12.84
N GLY A 8 -13.13 -13.04 -13.07
CA GLY A 8 -13.75 -11.96 -13.84
C GLY A 8 -15.00 -11.36 -13.19
N LEU A 9 -15.08 -11.39 -11.86
CA LEU A 9 -16.25 -10.90 -11.11
C LEU A 9 -16.06 -9.48 -10.55
N ALA A 10 -14.86 -8.90 -10.68
CA ALA A 10 -14.51 -7.57 -10.19
C ALA A 10 -13.48 -6.90 -11.12
N ALA A 11 -13.48 -5.57 -11.15
CA ALA A 11 -12.41 -4.79 -11.76
C ALA A 11 -11.13 -4.93 -10.93
N CYS A 12 -9.99 -5.18 -11.58
CA CYS A 12 -8.73 -5.41 -10.88
C CYS A 12 -7.65 -4.46 -11.37
N LEU A 13 -6.95 -3.83 -10.42
CA LEU A 13 -5.83 -2.96 -10.68
C LEU A 13 -4.54 -3.78 -10.85
N ASN A 14 -3.83 -3.57 -11.95
CA ASN A 14 -2.51 -4.15 -12.17
C ASN A 14 -1.44 -3.34 -11.42
N TYR A 15 -0.80 -3.96 -10.42
CA TYR A 15 0.17 -3.30 -9.54
C TYR A 15 1.33 -4.26 -9.21
N ASN A 16 2.57 -3.90 -9.61
CA ASN A 16 3.80 -4.63 -9.28
C ASN A 16 3.71 -6.17 -9.49
N ASN A 17 3.22 -6.61 -10.65
CA ASN A 17 2.99 -8.02 -10.99
C ASN A 17 1.96 -8.74 -10.10
N THR A 18 1.15 -8.00 -9.37
CA THR A 18 0.01 -8.49 -8.60
C THR A 18 -1.26 -7.80 -9.09
N THR A 19 -2.40 -8.47 -8.92
CA THR A 19 -3.72 -7.89 -9.15
C THR A 19 -4.36 -7.58 -7.80
N VAL A 20 -4.84 -6.36 -7.65
CA VAL A 20 -5.58 -5.87 -6.48
C VAL A 20 -7.02 -5.64 -6.91
N ASP A 21 -7.99 -6.25 -6.23
CA ASP A 21 -9.39 -6.02 -6.58
C ASP A 21 -9.85 -4.60 -6.22
N TRP A 22 -11.00 -4.19 -6.74
CA TRP A 22 -11.49 -2.82 -6.58
C TRP A 22 -11.71 -2.42 -5.12
N ASP A 23 -12.23 -3.32 -4.28
CA ASP A 23 -12.51 -3.02 -2.86
C ASP A 23 -11.21 -2.85 -2.08
N ASP A 24 -10.23 -3.73 -2.31
CA ASP A 24 -8.89 -3.63 -1.73
C ASP A 24 -8.18 -2.37 -2.21
N ALA A 25 -8.26 -2.05 -3.50
CA ALA A 25 -7.63 -0.87 -4.09
C ALA A 25 -8.26 0.44 -3.58
N PHE A 26 -9.59 0.50 -3.43
CA PHE A 26 -10.28 1.62 -2.80
C PHE A 26 -9.80 1.80 -1.35
N THR A 27 -9.75 0.71 -0.60
CA THR A 27 -9.30 0.71 0.80
C THR A 27 -7.86 1.19 0.92
N ILE A 28 -6.96 0.73 0.05
CA ILE A 28 -5.57 1.22 0.01
C ILE A 28 -5.54 2.73 -0.22
N VAL A 29 -6.31 3.26 -1.17
CA VAL A 29 -6.36 4.71 -1.46
C VAL A 29 -6.88 5.50 -0.26
N ASP A 30 -7.92 4.99 0.41
CA ASP A 30 -8.51 5.59 1.60
C ASP A 30 -7.49 5.64 2.75
N VAL A 31 -6.83 4.52 3.08
CA VAL A 31 -5.77 4.48 4.10
C VAL A 31 -4.61 5.41 3.74
N CYS A 32 -4.21 5.41 2.47
CA CYS A 32 -3.18 6.30 1.97
C CYS A 32 -3.57 7.79 2.04
N SER A 33 -4.85 8.13 2.23
CA SER A 33 -5.29 9.53 2.38
C SER A 33 -4.91 10.12 3.73
N TYR A 34 -4.90 9.32 4.80
CA TYR A 34 -4.62 9.79 6.16
C TYR A 34 -3.26 9.32 6.71
N ILE A 35 -2.67 8.25 6.20
CA ILE A 35 -1.38 7.75 6.71
C ILE A 35 -0.23 8.74 6.49
N ASP A 36 -0.33 9.59 5.45
CA ASP A 36 0.65 10.65 5.18
C ASP A 36 0.65 11.74 6.26
N ASP A 37 -0.50 11.97 6.90
CA ASP A 37 -0.65 12.96 7.97
C ASP A 37 0.00 12.51 9.29
N TYR A 38 0.34 11.23 9.42
CA TYR A 38 0.92 10.71 10.66
C TYR A 38 2.34 11.29 10.84
N PRO A 39 2.69 11.79 12.04
CA PRO A 39 4.05 12.25 12.31
C PRO A 39 5.04 11.09 12.22
N VAL A 40 6.31 11.41 11.94
CA VAL A 40 7.40 10.41 11.83
C VAL A 40 7.43 9.46 13.03
N ASN A 41 7.19 9.97 14.25
CA ASN A 41 7.20 9.16 15.47
C ASN A 41 6.16 8.03 15.48
N ASP A 42 5.08 8.14 14.71
CA ASP A 42 4.07 7.09 14.61
C ASP A 42 4.51 5.92 13.70
N PHE A 43 5.60 6.06 12.94
CA PHE A 43 6.22 5.00 12.13
C PHE A 43 7.30 4.22 12.90
N MET A 44 7.24 4.22 14.22
CA MET A 44 8.06 3.35 15.06
C MET A 44 7.68 1.88 14.81
N GLY A 45 8.67 0.99 14.79
CA GLY A 45 8.46 -0.43 14.53
C GLY A 45 9.48 -1.29 15.27
N GLY A 46 9.07 -2.48 15.73
CA GLY A 46 9.87 -3.37 16.55
C GLY A 46 9.11 -3.78 17.81
N SER A 47 9.75 -3.71 18.98
CA SER A 47 9.09 -4.06 20.26
C SER A 47 7.99 -3.07 20.68
N PHE A 48 8.00 -1.85 20.13
CA PHE A 48 6.99 -0.82 20.38
C PHE A 48 6.54 -0.25 19.04
N ASN A 49 5.40 -0.73 18.54
CA ASN A 49 4.85 -0.25 17.29
C ASN A 49 4.16 1.10 17.50
N GLY A 50 4.47 2.07 16.62
CA GLY A 50 3.79 3.35 16.59
C GLY A 50 2.42 3.25 15.94
N LYS A 51 1.64 4.34 15.95
CA LYS A 51 0.25 4.34 15.46
C LYS A 51 0.14 4.02 13.96
N ALA A 52 1.16 4.31 13.16
CA ALA A 52 1.17 4.05 11.72
C ALA A 52 1.45 2.58 11.38
N TYR A 53 1.87 1.75 12.35
CA TYR A 53 2.22 0.35 12.11
C TYR A 53 1.02 -0.45 11.59
N ASN A 54 -0.10 -0.46 12.32
CA ASN A 54 -1.29 -1.22 11.95
C ASN A 54 -1.86 -0.81 10.57
N PRO A 55 -2.06 0.48 10.26
CA PRO A 55 -2.55 0.85 8.92
C PRO A 55 -1.53 0.53 7.82
N ALA A 56 -0.22 0.63 8.08
CA ALA A 56 0.81 0.22 7.13
C ALA A 56 0.78 -1.30 6.86
N GLU A 57 0.72 -2.12 7.91
CA GLU A 57 0.59 -3.57 7.80
C GLU A 57 -0.69 -3.95 7.03
N TYR A 58 -1.80 -3.28 7.34
CA TYR A 58 -3.08 -3.52 6.68
C TYR A 58 -3.00 -3.30 5.17
N VAL A 59 -2.50 -2.15 4.71
CA VAL A 59 -2.36 -1.92 3.25
C VAL A 59 -1.32 -2.82 2.60
N TRP A 60 -0.29 -3.24 3.35
CA TRP A 60 0.68 -4.21 2.87
C TRP A 60 0.03 -5.58 2.59
N ASP A 61 -0.88 -6.03 3.47
CA ASP A 61 -1.66 -7.25 3.31
C ASP A 61 -2.65 -7.17 2.14
N LEU A 62 -3.25 -6.00 1.92
CA LEU A 62 -4.11 -5.71 0.75
C LEU A 62 -3.33 -5.66 -0.58
N GLY A 63 -2.00 -5.55 -0.52
CA GLY A 63 -1.13 -5.65 -1.69
C GLY A 63 -0.22 -4.44 -1.94
N LEU A 64 -0.31 -3.36 -1.15
CA LEU A 64 0.60 -2.21 -1.26
C LEU A 64 2.00 -2.57 -0.73
N ARG A 65 2.84 -3.14 -1.61
CA ARG A 65 4.20 -3.57 -1.24
C ARG A 65 5.17 -2.39 -1.16
N PHE A 66 5.74 -2.16 0.02
CA PHE A 66 6.81 -1.20 0.28
C PHE A 66 7.87 -1.77 1.24
N GLU A 67 9.02 -1.11 1.32
CA GLU A 67 10.12 -1.51 2.20
C GLU A 67 9.92 -0.93 3.61
N TRP A 68 9.67 -1.79 4.60
CA TRP A 68 9.48 -1.37 6.00
C TRP A 68 10.78 -1.33 6.81
N ASN A 69 11.75 -2.17 6.46
CA ASN A 69 13.00 -2.26 7.20
C ASN A 69 14.09 -1.48 6.45
N PRO A 70 14.66 -0.41 7.05
CA PRO A 70 15.70 0.35 6.40
C PRO A 70 16.96 -0.49 6.20
N PRO A 71 17.79 -0.16 5.19
CA PRO A 71 19.10 -0.77 5.04
C PRO A 71 19.94 -0.61 6.32
N TYR A 72 20.87 -1.55 6.54
CA TYR A 72 21.70 -1.72 7.75
C TYR A 72 22.38 -0.43 8.28
N LYS A 73 22.43 0.64 7.48
CA LYS A 73 23.04 1.95 7.78
C LYS A 73 22.13 2.93 8.54
N ALA A 74 20.86 2.61 8.82
CA ALA A 74 20.02 3.49 9.65
C ALA A 74 20.49 3.47 11.11
N SER A 75 21.24 4.53 11.47
CA SER A 75 22.03 4.64 12.70
C SER A 75 21.23 5.00 13.96
N SER A 76 19.95 5.34 13.84
CA SER A 76 19.06 5.66 14.98
C SER A 76 17.62 5.24 14.70
N GLU A 77 16.82 5.02 15.75
CA GLU A 77 15.40 4.68 15.57
C GLU A 77 14.65 5.79 14.80
N TYR A 78 14.95 7.06 15.06
CA TYR A 78 14.36 8.17 14.31
C TYR A 78 14.67 8.08 12.81
N ALA A 79 15.90 7.73 12.42
CA ALA A 79 16.24 7.53 11.00
C ALA A 79 15.44 6.36 10.38
N ARG A 80 15.15 5.32 11.16
CA ARG A 80 14.31 4.18 10.72
C ARG A 80 12.86 4.59 10.53
N MET A 81 12.32 5.40 11.45
CA MET A 81 10.97 5.96 11.33
C MET A 81 10.84 6.85 10.08
N VAL A 82 11.82 7.73 9.83
CA VAL A 82 11.85 8.58 8.62
C VAL A 82 11.84 7.73 7.36
N PHE A 83 12.65 6.67 7.33
CA PHE A 83 12.68 5.74 6.20
C PHE A 83 11.33 5.06 6.00
N ARG A 84 10.73 4.48 7.05
CA ARG A 84 9.43 3.80 6.98
C ARG A 84 8.35 4.73 6.44
N LYS A 85 8.26 5.97 6.97
CA LYS A 85 7.32 6.97 6.46
C LYS A 85 7.54 7.23 4.98
N ALA A 86 8.78 7.51 4.58
CA ALA A 86 9.12 7.79 3.18
C ALA A 86 8.77 6.63 2.24
N SER A 87 9.04 5.39 2.65
CA SER A 87 8.71 4.18 1.87
C SER A 87 7.20 4.03 1.66
N VAL A 88 6.41 4.16 2.72
CA VAL A 88 4.95 4.00 2.67
C VAL A 88 4.32 5.13 1.85
N VAL A 89 4.70 6.38 2.11
CA VAL A 89 4.15 7.55 1.42
C VAL A 89 4.49 7.53 -0.07
N LYS A 90 5.74 7.20 -0.42
CA LYS A 90 6.15 7.07 -1.82
C LYS A 90 5.28 6.05 -2.56
N GLU A 91 5.05 4.89 -1.95
CA GLU A 91 4.25 3.85 -2.57
C GLU A 91 2.77 4.21 -2.64
N CYS A 92 2.23 4.84 -1.59
CA CYS A 92 0.88 5.41 -1.61
C CYS A 92 0.68 6.41 -2.76
N MET A 93 1.64 7.30 -3.01
CA MET A 93 1.58 8.23 -4.14
C MET A 93 1.60 7.50 -5.48
N HIS A 94 2.45 6.49 -5.63
CA HIS A 94 2.53 5.69 -6.84
C HIS A 94 1.22 4.94 -7.11
N PHE A 95 0.70 4.24 -6.09
CA PHE A 95 -0.54 3.48 -6.16
C PHE A 95 -1.74 4.38 -6.49
N LYS A 96 -1.87 5.55 -5.85
CA LYS A 96 -2.93 6.53 -6.18
C LYS A 96 -2.89 6.96 -7.65
N GLY A 97 -1.69 7.16 -8.20
CA GLY A 97 -1.53 7.48 -9.62
C GLY A 97 -2.01 6.34 -10.54
N LEU A 98 -1.71 5.09 -10.18
CA LEU A 98 -2.16 3.91 -10.93
C LEU A 98 -3.68 3.72 -10.82
N TYR A 99 -4.23 3.87 -9.62
CA TYR A 99 -5.66 3.77 -9.32
C TYR A 99 -6.50 4.74 -10.17
N GLN A 100 -6.01 5.95 -10.40
CA GLN A 100 -6.73 6.97 -11.18
C GLN A 100 -6.72 6.70 -12.70
N ASP A 101 -5.76 5.94 -13.20
CA ASP A 101 -5.66 5.62 -14.63
C ASP A 101 -6.48 4.37 -14.96
N LYS A 102 -7.62 4.61 -15.64
CA LYS A 102 -8.56 3.57 -16.09
C LYS A 102 -7.91 2.46 -16.92
N ARG A 103 -6.75 2.70 -17.55
CA ARG A 103 -6.03 1.69 -18.35
C ARG A 103 -5.35 0.62 -17.50
N ASN A 104 -5.10 0.90 -16.22
CA ASN A 104 -4.52 -0.06 -15.28
C ASN A 104 -5.58 -0.99 -14.67
N TRP A 105 -6.85 -0.73 -14.94
CA TRP A 105 -7.96 -1.56 -14.52
C TRP A 105 -8.30 -2.56 -15.61
N GLU A 106 -8.09 -3.84 -15.30
CA GLU A 106 -8.65 -4.93 -16.06
C GLU A 106 -10.14 -5.00 -15.73
N ASN A 107 -10.96 -4.42 -16.61
CA ASN A 107 -12.40 -4.61 -16.56
C ASN A 107 -12.71 -6.04 -17.05
N SER A 108 -13.43 -6.81 -16.24
CA SER A 108 -13.88 -8.14 -16.62
C SER A 108 -15.00 -8.16 -17.67
N GLU A 109 -15.19 -7.09 -18.44
CA GLU A 109 -16.03 -7.09 -19.64
C GLU A 109 -15.35 -7.87 -20.78
N THR A 110 -15.07 -9.15 -20.56
CA THR A 110 -14.90 -10.09 -21.66
C THR A 110 -15.51 -11.43 -21.28
N THR A 111 -16.82 -11.58 -21.49
CA THR A 111 -17.34 -12.71 -22.28
C THR A 111 -18.79 -12.47 -22.74
N PRO A 112 -19.18 -13.07 -23.87
CA PRO A 112 -19.46 -12.47 -25.17
C PRO A 112 -20.83 -11.78 -25.34
#